data_AF-J9CCI9-F1
#
_entry.id   AF-J9CCI9-F1
#
_cell.length_a   1.000
_cell.length_b   1.000
_cell.length_c   1.000
_cell.angle_alpha   90.00
_cell.angle_beta   90.00
_cell.angle_gamma   90.00
#
_symmetry.space_group_name_H-M   'P 1'
#
loop_
_entity.id
_entity.type
_entity.pdbx_description
1 polymer ?
#
loop_
_entity_poly.entity_id
_entity_poly.type
_entity_poly.pdbx_seq_one_letter_code
_entity_poly.pdbx_strand_id
1 'polypeptide(L)' 'MPHLEGLDLEEILTLRTVEDTFKIKNYIEHHDVQSVVIAGGGFIGLELAENLRELGLESRLCNA' A
#
# COMPACT_ATOMS: atom_id res chain seq x y z
N MET A 1 13.00 1.77 7.73
CA MET A 1 11.61 1.98 8.18
C MET A 1 11.57 3.23 9.04
N PRO A 2 10.50 4.03 8.99
CA PRO A 2 10.33 5.14 9.93
C PRO A 2 10.29 4.63 11.38
N HIS A 3 10.58 5.49 12.35
CA HIS A 3 10.38 5.17 13.77
C HIS A 3 8.98 5.66 14.15
N LEU A 4 7.99 4.78 14.05
CA LEU A 4 6.59 5.07 14.33
C LEU A 4 5.98 3.88 15.07
N GLU A 5 5.08 4.14 16.02
CA GLU A 5 4.31 3.09 16.70
C GLU A 5 3.29 2.45 15.73
N GLY A 6 3.04 1.15 15.88
CA GLY A 6 2.07 0.41 15.06
C GLY A 6 2.57 -0.02 13.68
N LEU A 7 3.89 0.01 13.43
CA LEU A 7 4.47 -0.53 12.19
C LEU A 7 4.43 -2.06 12.08
N ASP A 8 4.04 -2.74 13.16
CA ASP A 8 3.88 -4.18 13.30
C ASP A 8 2.46 -4.68 12.98
N LEU A 9 1.52 -3.77 12.74
CA LEU A 9 0.15 -4.10 12.32
C LEU A 9 0.16 -4.81 10.95
N GLU A 10 -0.71 -5.81 10.79
CA GLU A 10 -0.76 -6.67 9.59
C GLU A 10 -1.14 -5.89 8.32
N GLU A 11 -1.92 -4.82 8.46
CA GLU A 11 -2.30 -3.89 7.39
C GLU A 11 -1.15 -2.97 6.93
N ILE A 12 -0.03 -2.92 7.67
CA ILE A 12 1.13 -2.10 7.31
C ILE A 12 2.09 -2.92 6.45
N LEU A 13 2.01 -2.68 5.15
CA LEU A 13 2.78 -3.39 4.13
C LEU A 13 3.80 -2.46 3.46
N THR A 14 4.92 -3.03 3.04
CA THR A 14 5.95 -2.31 2.27
C THR A 14 6.16 -2.94 0.91
N LEU A 15 6.47 -2.13 -0.10
CA LEU A 15 6.74 -2.59 -1.46
C LEU A 15 8.23 -2.41 -1.79
N ARG A 16 9.00 -3.51 -1.77
CA ARG A 16 10.43 -3.52 -2.17
C ARG A 16 10.75 -4.63 -3.16
N THR A 17 10.08 -5.77 -3.06
CA THR A 17 10.32 -6.93 -3.93
C THR A 17 9.04 -7.37 -4.64
N VAL A 18 9.17 -8.32 -5.57
CA VAL A 18 8.02 -8.89 -6.27
C VAL A 18 7.11 -9.67 -5.30
N GLU A 19 7.71 -10.32 -4.30
CA GLU A 19 6.99 -11.03 -3.24
C GLU A 19 6.11 -10.07 -2.43
N ASP A 20 6.54 -8.83 -2.23
CA ASP A 20 5.74 -7.82 -1.54
C ASP A 20 4.49 -7.43 -2.33
N THR A 21 4.58 -7.37 -3.67
CA THR A 21 3.41 -7.15 -4.53
C THR A 21 2.36 -8.25 -4.34
N PHE A 22 2.79 -9.51 -4.26
CA PHE A 22 1.87 -10.61 -4.01
C PHE A 22 1.24 -10.54 -2.61
N LYS A 23 1.99 -10.15 -1.59
CA LYS A 23 1.44 -9.95 -0.24
C LYS A 23 0.36 -8.87 -0.22
N ILE A 24 0.63 -7.72 -0.84
CA ILE A 24 -0.34 -6.60 -0.93
C ILE A 24 -1.60 -7.05 -1.65
N LYS A 25 -1.46 -7.70 -2.81
CA LYS A 25 -2.60 -8.20 -3.59
C LYS A 25 -3.43 -9.20 -2.79
N ASN A 26 -2.76 -10.20 -2.18
CA ASN A 26 -3.45 -11.19 -1.36
C ASN A 26 -4.17 -10.54 -0.18
N TYR A 27 -3.54 -9.58 0.50
CA TYR A 27 -4.17 -8.87 1.60
C TYR A 27 -5.45 -8.15 1.15
N ILE A 28 -5.39 -7.41 0.04
CA ILE A 28 -6.55 -6.72 -0.54
C ILE A 28 -7.69 -7.71 -0.82
N GLU A 29 -7.39 -8.84 -1.46
CA GLU A 29 -8.38 -9.86 -1.84
C GLU A 29 -9.01 -10.56 -0.64
N HIS A 30 -8.26 -10.81 0.44
CA HIS A 30 -8.75 -11.54 1.62
C HIS A 30 -9.49 -10.65 2.62
N HIS A 31 -9.25 -9.34 2.61
CA HIS A 31 -9.80 -8.41 3.60
C HIS A 31 -10.85 -7.44 3.04
N ASP A 32 -11.26 -7.60 1.76
CA ASP A 32 -12.24 -6.73 1.09
C ASP A 32 -11.93 -5.24 1.25
N VAL A 33 -10.64 -4.90 1.07
CA VAL A 33 -10.13 -3.54 1.28
C VAL A 33 -10.83 -2.57 0.35
N GLN A 34 -11.26 -1.42 0.86
CA GLN A 34 -11.96 -0.39 0.08
C GLN A 34 -11.09 0.86 -0.17
N SER A 35 -10.15 1.13 0.73
CA SER A 35 -9.27 2.30 0.65
C SER A 35 -7.87 2.00 1.15
N VAL A 36 -6.88 2.70 0.58
CA VAL A 36 -5.46 2.51 0.89
C VAL A 36 -4.78 3.88 1.06
N VAL A 37 -3.95 3.98 2.09
CA VAL A 37 -3.05 5.12 2.29
C VAL A 37 -1.64 4.71 1.89
N ILE A 38 -1.00 5.50 1.02
CA ILE A 38 0.36 5.28 0.55
C ILE A 38 1.26 6.33 1.20
N ALA A 39 2.14 5.87 2.08
CA ALA A 39 3.15 6.71 2.73
C ALA A 39 4.36 6.88 1.81
N GLY A 40 4.42 8.02 1.13
CA GLY A 40 5.48 8.37 0.18
C GLY A 40 4.98 8.49 -1.26
N GLY A 41 5.10 9.69 -1.83
CA GLY A 41 4.67 10.07 -3.18
C GLY A 41 5.81 10.26 -4.16
N GLY A 42 6.87 9.46 -4.03
CA GLY A 42 7.86 9.29 -5.10
C GLY A 42 7.30 8.45 -6.25
N PHE A 43 8.12 8.18 -7.27
CA PHE A 43 7.73 7.43 -8.46
C PHE A 43 7.02 6.10 -8.14
N ILE A 44 7.59 5.28 -7.25
CA ILE A 44 6.99 3.99 -6.84
C ILE A 44 5.60 4.18 -6.22
N GLY A 45 5.43 5.20 -5.37
CA GLY A 45 4.16 5.47 -4.71
C GLY A 45 3.07 5.93 -5.67
N LEU A 46 3.44 6.71 -6.69
CA LEU A 46 2.51 7.16 -7.73
C LEU A 46 2.05 6.00 -8.62
N GLU A 47 2.98 5.17 -9.10
CA GLU A 47 2.66 3.97 -9.89
C GLU A 47 1.79 3.00 -9.08
N LEU A 48 2.08 2.82 -7.79
CA LEU A 48 1.24 2.00 -6.91
C LEU A 48 -0.16 2.60 -6.76
N ALA A 49 -0.27 3.92 -6.61
CA ALA A 49 -1.57 4.60 -6.51
C ALA A 49 -2.41 4.40 -7.78
N GLU A 50 -1.79 4.43 -8.96
CA GLU A 50 -2.45 4.15 -10.25
C GLU A 50 -2.95 2.71 -10.32
N ASN A 51 -2.08 1.72 -10.08
CA ASN A 51 -2.45 0.30 -10.08
C ASN A 51 -3.58 -0.02 -9.09
N LEU A 52 -3.56 0.55 -7.87
CA LEU A 52 -4.61 0.33 -6.88
C LEU A 52 -5.95 0.96 -7.32
N ARG A 53 -5.93 2.08 -8.04
CA ARG A 53 -7.15 2.69 -8.60
C ARG A 53 -7.72 1.85 -9.74
N GLU A 54 -6.88 1.23 -10.57
CA GLU A 54 -7.33 0.27 -11.58
C GLU A 54 -8.00 -0.96 -10.98
N LEU A 55 -7.60 -1.35 -9.76
CA LEU A 55 -8.26 -2.39 -8.96
C LEU A 55 -9.55 -1.91 -8.27
N GLY A 56 -9.97 -0.67 -8.46
CA GLY A 56 -11.21 -0.11 -7.90
C GLY A 56 -11.08 0.42 -6.47
N LEU A 57 -9.86 0.53 -5.94
CA LEU A 57 -9.62 1.00 -4.57
C LEU A 57 -9.50 2.52 -4.52
N GLU A 58 -10.00 3.13 -3.44
CA GLU A 58 -9.72 4.53 -3.15
C GLU A 58 -8.27 4.67 -2.62
N SER A 59 -7.37 5.26 -3.40
CA SER A 59 -5.99 5.51 -2.97
C SER A 59 -5.75 6.96 -2.55
N ARG A 60 -5.03 7.15 -1.44
CA ARG A 60 -4.59 8.45 -0.94
C ARG A 60 -3.08 8.46 -0.74
N LEU A 61 -2.41 9.44 -1.33
CA LEU A 61 -0.98 9.67 -1.14
C LEU A 61 -0.75 10.62 0.02
N CYS A 62 0.09 10.21 0.97
CA CYS A 62 0.55 11.05 2.06
C CYS A 62 2.06 11.30 1.91
N ASN A 63 2.42 12.56 1.68
CA ASN A 63 3.78 13.06 1.81
C ASN A 63 3.92 13.76 3.16
N ALA A 64 4.92 13.35 3.93
CA ALA A 64 5.37 14.07 5.12
C ALA A 64 6.41 15.12 4.74
#